data_AF-A0A651E8R4-F1
#
_entry.id   AF-A0A651E8R4-F1
#
_cell.length_a   1.000
_cell.length_b   1.000
_cell.length_c   1.000
_cell.angle_alpha   90.00
_cell.angle_beta   90.00
_cell.angle_gamma   90.00
#
_symmetry.space_group_name_H-M   'P 1'
#
loop_
_entity.id
_entity.type
_entity.pdbx_description
1 polymer ?
#
loop_
_entity_poly.entity_id
_entity_poly.type
_entity_poly.pdbx_seq_one_letter_code
_entity_poly.pdbx_strand_id
1 'polypeptide(L)'
;MSNGAATGFDRHYVGVSPQLLARVRQNWSALGLDLDVAWRDSIATLPGFAGPEGLRRGPDSWPVDLLMLFDQGCCWANALRVGALALRDAPQEGRLTPEQLEGLVAVSSRLREAAAAVRALALAGLARPGMQIARSVSEDVELALALLVRRKLARAFVACRTPEDAADFWRRHVAGGRAFRLVAQALYRFGLDYTEDSEYVRWRREVLVFLGSAVHTSFIGVGQSGDGCGPLGPAAQECLYFATVRLQELCAYALVLGDDLRADLEALAAPQGPAATHVALLVRGGGVVIDQMRWLTEAQSADAPKHARGRAAVN
;
A
#
# COMPACT_ATOMS: atom_id res chain seq x y z
N MET A 1 3.88 -9.88 37.34
CA MET A 1 4.22 -9.95 35.90
C MET A 1 4.42 -8.52 35.44
N SER A 2 5.67 -8.09 35.24
CA SER A 2 5.97 -6.69 34.91
C SER A 2 5.47 -6.39 33.50
N ASN A 3 4.57 -5.42 33.40
CA ASN A 3 4.21 -4.79 32.14
C ASN A 3 5.49 -4.10 31.61
N GLY A 4 6.22 -4.76 30.70
CA GLY A 4 7.31 -4.11 30.00
C GLY A 4 6.72 -2.91 29.26
N ALA A 5 7.13 -1.70 29.62
CA ALA A 5 6.68 -0.51 28.93
C ALA A 5 6.95 -0.68 27.43
N ALA A 6 5.93 -0.48 26.60
CA ALA A 6 6.08 -0.50 25.14
C ALA A 6 7.19 0.49 24.73
N THR A 7 8.28 -0.02 24.16
CA THR A 7 9.40 0.78 23.65
C THR A 7 9.43 0.66 22.13
N GLY A 8 9.46 1.80 21.44
CA GLY A 8 9.56 1.85 19.97
C GLY A 8 8.23 2.16 19.29
N PHE A 9 7.99 1.56 18.12
CA PHE A 9 6.83 1.79 17.28
C PHE A 9 5.51 1.30 17.91
N ASP A 10 5.58 0.26 18.77
CA ASP A 10 4.43 -0.42 19.37
C ASP A 10 3.60 0.47 20.31
N ARG A 11 4.23 1.45 20.96
CA ARG A 11 3.53 2.46 21.78
C ARG A 11 2.48 3.24 20.98
N HIS A 12 2.66 3.31 19.65
CA HIS A 12 1.75 3.97 18.73
C HIS A 12 0.60 3.05 18.29
N TYR A 13 0.49 1.80 18.73
CA TYR A 13 -0.60 0.89 18.33
C TYR A 13 -1.32 0.31 19.53
N VAL A 14 -1.77 1.20 20.42
CA VAL A 14 -2.52 0.83 21.61
C VAL A 14 -3.84 0.16 21.22
N GLY A 15 -4.02 -1.11 21.59
CA GLY A 15 -5.22 -1.90 21.26
C GLY A 15 -5.05 -2.84 20.06
N VAL A 16 -3.86 -2.90 19.47
CA VAL A 16 -3.50 -3.93 18.48
C VAL A 16 -3.60 -5.34 19.06
N SER A 17 -3.97 -6.31 18.22
CA SER A 17 -3.94 -7.73 18.53
C SER A 17 -2.54 -8.14 19.00
N PRO A 18 -2.40 -8.77 20.19
CA PRO A 18 -1.12 -9.27 20.66
C PRO A 18 -0.50 -10.28 19.69
N GLN A 19 -1.32 -11.10 19.02
CA GLN A 19 -0.89 -12.09 18.04
C GLN A 19 -0.29 -11.41 16.81
N LEU A 20 -0.96 -10.39 16.26
CA LEU A 20 -0.46 -9.65 15.12
C LEU A 20 0.86 -8.92 15.46
N LEU A 21 0.91 -8.24 16.60
CA LEU A 21 2.10 -7.50 17.03
C LEU A 21 3.31 -8.43 17.20
N ALA A 22 3.12 -9.59 17.83
CA ALA A 22 4.17 -10.58 18.01
C ALA A 22 4.66 -11.11 16.65
N ARG A 23 3.74 -11.40 15.73
CA ARG A 23 4.06 -11.92 14.38
C ARG A 23 4.84 -10.91 13.55
N VAL A 24 4.42 -9.64 13.54
CA VAL A 24 5.16 -8.56 12.86
C VAL A 24 6.58 -8.44 13.42
N ARG A 25 6.75 -8.38 14.75
CA ARG A 25 8.08 -8.34 15.38
C ARG A 25 8.95 -9.53 14.99
N GLN A 26 8.39 -10.73 15.05
CA GLN A 26 9.11 -11.95 14.71
C GLN A 26 9.58 -11.93 13.26
N ASN A 27 8.71 -11.57 12.31
CA ASN A 27 9.06 -11.58 10.89
C ASN A 27 10.16 -10.55 10.56
N TRP A 28 10.07 -9.35 11.11
CA TRP A 28 11.11 -8.32 10.92
C TRP A 28 12.43 -8.75 11.55
N SER A 29 12.40 -9.27 12.78
CA SER A 29 13.59 -9.73 13.50
C SER A 29 14.26 -10.93 12.81
N ALA A 30 13.48 -11.89 12.30
CA ALA A 30 13.98 -13.07 11.60
C ALA A 30 14.78 -12.71 10.32
N LEU A 31 14.47 -11.56 9.71
CA LEU A 31 15.17 -11.03 8.54
C LEU A 31 16.29 -10.04 8.90
N GLY A 32 16.52 -9.78 10.19
CA GLY A 32 17.46 -8.77 10.66
C GLY A 32 17.13 -7.38 10.14
N LEU A 33 15.83 -7.03 10.10
CA LEU A 33 15.33 -5.72 9.72
C LEU A 33 14.99 -4.90 10.97
N ASP A 34 15.38 -3.62 10.98
CA ASP A 34 15.05 -2.70 12.06
C ASP A 34 13.68 -2.05 11.82
N LEU A 35 12.67 -2.62 12.46
CA LEU A 35 11.29 -2.15 12.38
C LEU A 35 11.11 -0.73 12.95
N ASP A 36 11.79 -0.40 14.05
CA ASP A 36 11.66 0.91 14.69
C ASP A 36 12.26 2.02 13.83
N VAL A 37 13.41 1.78 13.21
CA VAL A 37 14.03 2.71 12.24
C VAL A 37 13.15 2.85 11.01
N ALA A 38 12.72 1.74 10.40
CA ALA A 38 11.88 1.79 9.21
C ALA A 38 10.56 2.54 9.47
N TRP A 39 9.94 2.30 10.63
CA TRP A 39 8.72 2.98 11.04
C TRP A 39 8.96 4.47 11.30
N ARG A 40 10.02 4.83 12.03
CA ARG A 40 10.33 6.25 12.33
C ARG A 40 10.59 7.04 11.05
N ASP A 41 11.37 6.48 10.14
CA ASP A 41 11.80 7.17 8.92
C ASP A 41 10.71 7.17 7.83
N SER A 42 9.69 6.31 7.97
CA SER A 42 8.57 6.24 7.04
C SER A 42 7.31 6.91 7.58
N ILE A 43 6.85 6.53 8.77
CA ILE A 43 5.52 6.86 9.31
C ILE A 43 5.57 8.13 10.15
N ALA A 44 6.51 8.22 11.10
CA ALA A 44 6.62 9.40 11.97
C ALA A 44 7.00 10.68 11.18
N THR A 45 7.53 10.52 9.97
CA THR A 45 7.89 11.60 9.05
C THR A 45 6.81 11.91 8.02
N LEU A 46 5.64 11.23 8.05
CA LEU A 46 4.56 11.52 7.10
C LEU A 46 4.04 12.96 7.30
N PRO A 47 3.72 13.69 6.22
CA PRO A 47 3.06 14.98 6.34
C PRO A 47 1.78 14.87 7.16
N GLY A 48 1.64 15.71 8.19
CA GLY A 48 0.47 15.69 9.07
C GLY A 48 0.38 14.46 9.97
N PHE A 49 1.52 13.81 10.31
CA PHE A 49 1.54 12.66 11.20
C PHE A 49 0.81 12.96 12.52
N ALA A 50 -0.18 12.11 12.81
CA ALA A 50 -0.86 12.03 14.09
C ALA A 50 -0.82 10.57 14.54
N GLY A 51 -0.34 10.30 15.74
CA GLY A 51 -0.42 8.95 16.30
C GLY A 51 -1.87 8.60 16.68
N PRO A 52 -2.21 7.31 16.77
CA PRO A 52 -3.56 6.87 17.13
C PRO A 52 -3.77 6.79 18.65
N GLU A 53 -2.90 7.40 19.48
CA GLU A 53 -2.99 7.30 20.95
C GLU A 53 -4.26 7.95 21.53
N GLY A 54 -4.87 8.86 20.76
CA GLY A 54 -6.16 9.50 21.10
C GLY A 54 -7.39 8.65 20.75
N LEU A 55 -7.23 7.50 20.08
CA LEU A 55 -8.34 6.63 19.73
C LEU A 55 -8.91 5.95 20.98
N ARG A 56 -10.23 6.02 21.15
CA ARG A 56 -10.91 5.25 22.20
C ARG A 56 -10.77 3.76 21.89
N ARG A 57 -10.34 2.99 22.88
CA ARG A 57 -10.26 1.52 22.76
C ARG A 57 -11.67 0.96 22.59
N GLY A 58 -11.90 0.33 21.44
CA GLY A 58 -13.05 -0.53 21.22
C GLY A 58 -12.82 -1.93 21.81
N PRO A 59 -13.86 -2.78 21.85
CA PRO A 59 -13.72 -4.20 22.21
C PRO A 59 -12.97 -5.01 21.14
N ASP A 60 -12.85 -4.48 19.92
CA ASP A 60 -12.26 -5.11 18.76
C ASP A 60 -10.92 -4.44 18.40
N SER A 61 -9.89 -5.26 18.14
CA SER A 61 -8.55 -4.81 17.74
C SER A 61 -8.45 -4.49 16.25
N TRP A 62 -9.39 -4.99 15.43
CA TRP A 62 -9.33 -4.90 13.97
C TRP A 62 -9.04 -3.50 13.42
N PRO A 63 -9.64 -2.39 13.93
CA PRO A 63 -9.36 -1.07 13.40
C PRO A 63 -7.88 -0.66 13.58
N VAL A 64 -7.29 -1.03 14.71
CA VAL A 64 -5.88 -0.74 15.03
C VAL A 64 -4.94 -1.69 14.31
N ASP A 65 -5.32 -2.97 14.19
CA ASP A 65 -4.61 -3.97 13.38
C ASP A 65 -4.49 -3.52 11.93
N LEU A 66 -5.60 -3.03 11.37
CA LEU A 66 -5.66 -2.53 10.01
C LEU A 66 -4.81 -1.28 9.81
N LEU A 67 -4.86 -0.32 10.74
CA LEU A 67 -3.99 0.84 10.71
C LEU A 67 -2.50 0.45 10.77
N MET A 68 -2.15 -0.53 11.60
CA MET A 68 -0.77 -1.02 11.67
C MET A 68 -0.35 -1.67 10.35
N LEU A 69 -1.18 -2.52 9.75
CA LEU A 69 -0.91 -3.16 8.47
C LEU A 69 -0.81 -2.15 7.32
N PHE A 70 -1.65 -1.12 7.33
CA PHE A 70 -1.54 0.02 6.42
C PHE A 70 -0.17 0.71 6.55
N ASP A 71 0.23 1.03 7.79
CA ASP A 71 1.52 1.67 8.07
C ASP A 71 2.72 0.77 7.66
N GLN A 72 2.59 -0.56 7.74
CA GLN A 72 3.59 -1.49 7.18
C GLN A 72 3.71 -1.37 5.66
N GLY A 73 2.58 -1.26 4.95
CA GLY A 73 2.57 -0.97 3.51
C GLY A 73 3.22 0.38 3.18
N CYS A 74 2.98 1.41 3.99
CA CYS A 74 3.64 2.71 3.85
C CYS A 74 5.16 2.65 4.07
N CYS A 75 5.63 1.82 5.01
CA CYS A 75 7.07 1.58 5.20
C CYS A 75 7.71 1.02 3.93
N TRP A 76 7.03 0.10 3.26
CA TRP A 76 7.51 -0.46 1.99
C TRP A 76 7.50 0.57 0.86
N ALA A 77 6.42 1.36 0.70
CA ALA A 77 6.37 2.42 -0.30
C ALA A 77 7.47 3.48 -0.11
N ASN A 78 7.76 3.84 1.14
CA ASN A 78 8.88 4.73 1.46
C ASN A 78 10.23 4.05 1.16
N ALA A 79 10.37 2.76 1.45
CA ALA A 79 11.58 2.03 1.11
C ALA A 79 11.82 2.02 -0.40
N LEU A 80 10.78 1.83 -1.22
CA LEU A 80 10.88 1.91 -2.68
C LEU A 80 11.43 3.27 -3.14
N ARG A 81 10.93 4.37 -2.56
CA ARG A 81 11.42 5.72 -2.83
C ARG A 81 12.89 5.87 -2.48
N VAL A 82 13.28 5.46 -1.28
CA VAL A 82 14.65 5.57 -0.77
C VAL A 82 15.60 4.70 -1.58
N GLY A 83 15.21 3.47 -1.92
CA GLY A 83 15.99 2.59 -2.78
C GLY A 83 16.18 3.16 -4.18
N ALA A 84 15.13 3.68 -4.80
CA ALA A 84 15.22 4.31 -6.12
C ALA A 84 16.12 5.56 -6.10
N LEU A 85 16.06 6.38 -5.05
CA LEU A 85 17.00 7.49 -4.85
C LEU A 85 18.44 7.00 -4.71
N ALA A 86 18.68 6.00 -3.88
CA ALA A 86 20.02 5.45 -3.66
C ALA A 86 20.63 4.87 -4.95
N LEU A 87 19.83 4.18 -5.76
CA LEU A 87 20.25 3.68 -7.07
C LEU A 87 20.54 4.81 -8.07
N ARG A 88 19.70 5.85 -8.09
CA ARG A 88 19.90 6.99 -8.99
C ARG A 88 21.17 7.76 -8.67
N ASP A 89 21.48 7.88 -7.39
CA ASP A 89 22.64 8.63 -6.91
C ASP A 89 23.92 7.76 -6.88
N ALA A 90 23.81 6.46 -7.19
CA ALA A 90 24.94 5.55 -7.26
C ALA A 90 25.78 5.80 -8.53
N PRO A 91 27.12 5.70 -8.45
CA PRO A 91 28.02 5.93 -9.59
C PRO A 91 28.03 4.79 -10.61
N GLN A 92 27.40 3.66 -10.28
CA GLN A 92 27.44 2.43 -11.07
C GLN A 92 26.23 2.32 -11.98
N GLU A 93 26.44 1.87 -13.22
CA GLU A 93 25.35 1.61 -14.16
C GLU A 93 24.51 0.42 -13.67
N GLY A 94 23.24 0.68 -13.40
CA GLY A 94 22.24 -0.33 -13.06
C GLY A 94 21.53 -0.89 -14.28
N ARG A 95 20.78 -1.98 -14.08
CA ARG A 95 19.88 -2.58 -15.06
C ARG A 95 18.66 -1.71 -15.32
N LEU A 96 18.15 -1.04 -14.28
CA LEU A 96 17.10 -0.04 -14.40
C LEU A 96 17.65 1.23 -15.06
N THR A 97 16.88 1.80 -15.99
CA THR A 97 17.28 3.05 -16.64
C THR A 97 17.10 4.25 -15.72
N PRO A 98 17.84 5.35 -15.94
CA PRO A 98 17.65 6.58 -15.16
C PRO A 98 16.19 7.07 -15.12
N GLU A 99 15.45 6.94 -16.23
CA GLU A 99 14.04 7.35 -16.28
C GLU A 99 13.12 6.41 -15.49
N GLN A 100 13.46 5.12 -15.38
CA GLN A 100 12.74 4.21 -14.48
C GLN A 100 12.95 4.64 -13.03
N LEU A 101 14.20 4.94 -12.65
CA LEU A 101 14.53 5.38 -11.30
C LEU A 101 13.87 6.73 -10.98
N GLU A 102 13.96 7.72 -11.87
CA GLU A 102 13.31 9.02 -11.72
C GLU A 102 11.79 8.90 -11.63
N GLY A 103 11.18 8.08 -12.49
CA GLY A 103 9.75 7.79 -12.44
C GLY A 103 9.32 7.12 -11.14
N LEU A 104 10.09 6.13 -10.66
CA LEU A 104 9.84 5.47 -9.38
C LEU A 104 9.94 6.45 -8.20
N VAL A 105 10.95 7.32 -8.18
CA VAL A 105 11.09 8.36 -7.15
C VAL A 105 9.88 9.29 -7.15
N ALA A 106 9.45 9.77 -8.32
CA ALA A 106 8.30 10.67 -8.44
C ALA A 106 7.00 10.00 -7.95
N VAL A 107 6.70 8.79 -8.45
CA VAL A 107 5.45 8.08 -8.13
C VAL A 107 5.44 7.64 -6.66
N SER A 108 6.53 7.11 -6.13
CA SER A 108 6.60 6.71 -4.71
C SER A 108 6.54 7.90 -3.75
N SER A 109 7.03 9.07 -4.14
CA SER A 109 6.88 10.31 -3.37
C SER A 109 5.41 10.75 -3.31
N ARG A 110 4.72 10.77 -4.46
CA ARG A 110 3.27 11.04 -4.52
C ARG A 110 2.47 10.01 -3.73
N LEU A 111 2.82 8.73 -3.86
CA LEU A 111 2.17 7.63 -3.13
C LEU A 111 2.29 7.81 -1.61
N ARG A 112 3.44 8.27 -1.12
CA ARG A 112 3.66 8.62 0.28
C ARG A 112 2.75 9.75 0.74
N GLU A 113 2.58 10.81 -0.04
CA GLU A 113 1.67 11.92 0.26
C GLU A 113 0.21 11.45 0.28
N ALA A 114 -0.21 10.68 -0.73
CA ALA A 114 -1.56 10.13 -0.81
C ALA A 114 -1.86 9.18 0.37
N ALA A 115 -0.90 8.33 0.74
CA ALA A 115 -1.03 7.44 1.89
C ALA A 115 -1.09 8.21 3.22
N ALA A 116 -0.30 9.27 3.39
CA ALA A 116 -0.39 10.16 4.54
C ALA A 116 -1.78 10.79 4.66
N ALA A 117 -2.34 11.27 3.55
CA ALA A 117 -3.68 11.83 3.51
C ALA A 117 -4.76 10.79 3.85
N VAL A 118 -4.71 9.58 3.27
CA VAL A 118 -5.64 8.48 3.62
C VAL A 118 -5.59 8.19 5.12
N ARG A 119 -4.38 8.09 5.68
CA ARG A 119 -4.17 7.85 7.11
C ARG A 119 -4.78 8.94 7.98
N ALA A 120 -4.49 10.20 7.67
CA ALA A 120 -4.99 11.35 8.42
C ALA A 120 -6.53 11.45 8.36
N LEU A 121 -7.11 11.22 7.17
CA LEU A 121 -8.56 11.25 6.96
C LEU A 121 -9.25 10.10 7.69
N ALA A 122 -8.67 8.90 7.70
CA ALA A 122 -9.21 7.77 8.46
C ALA A 122 -9.20 8.03 9.97
N LEU A 123 -8.10 8.59 10.50
CA LEU A 123 -7.99 9.01 11.90
C LEU A 123 -8.91 10.18 12.25
N ALA A 124 -9.31 11.00 11.28
CA ALA A 124 -10.30 12.06 11.45
C ALA A 124 -11.76 11.58 11.27
N GLY A 125 -11.99 10.31 10.90
CA GLY A 125 -13.33 9.80 10.58
C GLY A 125 -13.89 10.30 9.23
N LEU A 126 -13.05 10.87 8.37
CA LEU A 126 -13.42 11.45 7.08
C LEU A 126 -13.29 10.42 5.95
N ALA A 127 -14.10 9.37 6.00
CA ALA A 127 -14.01 8.22 5.09
C ALA A 127 -14.20 8.58 3.60
N ARG A 128 -15.16 9.46 3.27
CA ARG A 128 -15.46 9.85 1.86
C ARG A 128 -14.28 10.50 1.15
N PRO A 129 -13.69 11.61 1.66
CA PRO A 129 -12.49 12.15 1.04
C PRO A 129 -11.32 11.16 1.09
N GLY A 130 -11.23 10.32 2.13
CA GLY A 130 -10.23 9.23 2.18
C GLY A 130 -10.33 8.29 0.97
N MET A 131 -11.54 7.82 0.65
CA MET A 131 -11.78 6.92 -0.49
C MET A 131 -11.41 7.55 -1.84
N GLN A 132 -11.63 8.86 -2.00
CA GLN A 132 -11.23 9.58 -3.21
C GLN A 132 -9.71 9.57 -3.41
N ILE A 133 -8.94 9.79 -2.34
CA ILE A 133 -7.47 9.71 -2.38
C ILE A 133 -6.99 8.26 -2.53
N ALA A 134 -7.67 7.30 -1.91
CA ALA A 134 -7.31 5.89 -2.01
C ALA A 134 -7.37 5.38 -3.47
N ARG A 135 -8.23 5.95 -4.32
CA ARG A 135 -8.21 5.68 -5.76
C ARG A 135 -6.90 6.10 -6.41
N SER A 136 -6.37 7.27 -6.08
CA SER A 136 -5.05 7.71 -6.56
C SER A 136 -3.94 6.79 -6.07
N VAL A 137 -4.01 6.29 -4.83
CA VAL A 137 -3.08 5.25 -4.33
C VAL A 137 -3.08 4.03 -5.25
N SER A 138 -4.26 3.54 -5.66
CA SER A 138 -4.34 2.40 -6.59
C SER A 138 -3.70 2.68 -7.95
N GLU A 139 -3.96 3.86 -8.51
CA GLU A 139 -3.43 4.27 -9.82
C GLU A 139 -1.91 4.45 -9.77
N ASP A 140 -1.38 5.05 -8.70
CA ASP A 140 0.05 5.24 -8.49
C ASP A 140 0.77 3.89 -8.28
N VAL A 141 0.16 2.94 -7.56
CA VAL A 141 0.65 1.56 -7.44
C VAL A 141 0.80 0.91 -8.83
N GLU A 142 -0.21 1.02 -9.68
CA GLU A 142 -0.18 0.44 -11.02
C GLU A 142 0.87 1.10 -11.90
N LEU A 143 1.00 2.43 -11.81
CA LEU A 143 2.01 3.16 -12.55
C LEU A 143 3.42 2.76 -12.09
N ALA A 144 3.69 2.68 -10.78
CA ALA A 144 4.99 2.25 -10.26
C ALA A 144 5.41 0.87 -10.79
N LEU A 145 4.50 -0.11 -10.77
CA LEU A 145 4.74 -1.44 -11.33
C LEU A 145 4.92 -1.41 -12.85
N ALA A 146 4.13 -0.60 -13.57
CA ALA A 146 4.26 -0.47 -15.01
C ALA A 146 5.61 0.17 -15.43
N LEU A 147 6.14 1.08 -14.61
CA LEU A 147 7.45 1.69 -14.80
C LEU A 147 8.58 0.66 -14.63
N LEU A 148 8.46 -0.27 -13.67
CA LEU A 148 9.40 -1.39 -13.52
C LEU A 148 9.41 -2.29 -14.76
N VAL A 149 8.24 -2.60 -15.31
CA VAL A 149 8.09 -3.53 -16.42
C VAL A 149 8.47 -2.93 -17.78
N ARG A 150 8.20 -1.64 -18.02
CA ARG A 150 8.29 -1.06 -19.37
C ARG A 150 9.12 0.22 -19.44
N ARG A 151 10.41 0.09 -19.80
CA ARG A 151 11.36 1.20 -20.03
C ARG A 151 10.83 2.32 -20.95
N LYS A 152 10.10 1.98 -22.02
CA LYS A 152 9.50 2.98 -22.94
C LYS A 152 8.43 3.83 -22.25
N LEU A 153 7.68 3.24 -21.31
CA LEU A 153 6.67 3.97 -20.54
C LEU A 153 7.34 4.95 -19.57
N ALA A 154 8.42 4.53 -18.90
CA ALA A 154 9.17 5.39 -18.01
C ALA A 154 9.76 6.62 -18.71
N ARG A 155 10.37 6.43 -19.89
CA ARG A 155 10.83 7.54 -20.73
C ARG A 155 9.69 8.49 -21.12
N ALA A 156 8.54 7.97 -21.49
CA ALA A 156 7.38 8.82 -21.83
C ALA A 156 6.85 9.59 -20.61
N PHE A 157 6.85 8.98 -19.44
CA PHE A 157 6.42 9.61 -18.19
C PHE A 157 7.35 10.75 -17.79
N VAL A 158 8.67 10.48 -17.76
CA VAL A 158 9.68 11.48 -17.42
C VAL A 158 9.79 12.58 -18.47
N ALA A 159 9.37 12.34 -19.72
CA ALA A 159 9.33 13.36 -20.76
C ALA A 159 8.19 14.39 -20.60
N CYS A 160 7.19 14.13 -19.76
CA CYS A 160 6.12 15.11 -19.51
C CYS A 160 6.69 16.36 -18.82
N ARG A 161 6.43 17.54 -19.40
CA ARG A 161 6.89 18.83 -18.85
C ARG A 161 5.74 19.78 -18.51
N THR A 162 4.54 19.51 -19.04
CA THR A 162 3.34 20.32 -18.84
C THR A 162 2.18 19.51 -18.26
N PRO A 163 1.18 20.17 -17.63
CA PRO A 163 -0.06 19.51 -17.24
C PRO A 163 -0.77 18.81 -18.40
N GLU A 164 -0.70 19.36 -19.60
CA GLU A 164 -1.29 18.80 -20.82
C GLU A 164 -0.57 17.51 -21.25
N ASP A 165 0.77 17.48 -21.21
CA ASP A 165 1.56 16.26 -21.45
C ASP A 165 1.19 15.17 -20.46
N ALA A 166 1.06 15.54 -19.19
CA ALA A 166 0.68 14.61 -18.14
C ALA A 166 -0.73 14.06 -18.42
N ALA A 167 -1.72 14.93 -18.67
CA ALA A 167 -3.08 14.50 -18.97
C ALA A 167 -3.15 13.56 -20.19
N ASP A 168 -2.39 13.86 -21.24
CA ASP A 168 -2.28 13.01 -22.42
C ASP A 168 -1.61 11.66 -22.11
N PHE A 169 -0.49 11.66 -21.36
CA PHE A 169 0.18 10.45 -20.89
C PHE A 169 -0.79 9.56 -20.08
N TRP A 170 -1.48 10.14 -19.10
CA TRP A 170 -2.45 9.45 -18.25
C TRP A 170 -3.57 8.84 -19.09
N ARG A 171 -4.13 9.61 -20.02
CA ARG A 171 -5.17 9.16 -20.94
C ARG A 171 -4.70 8.09 -21.91
N ARG A 172 -3.42 8.03 -22.30
CA ARG A 172 -2.90 7.02 -23.23
C ARG A 172 -2.44 5.74 -22.54
N HIS A 173 -1.88 5.86 -21.35
CA HIS A 173 -1.09 4.78 -20.74
C HIS A 173 -1.63 4.26 -19.41
N VAL A 174 -2.37 5.07 -18.65
CA VAL A 174 -2.80 4.70 -17.29
C VAL A 174 -4.30 4.46 -17.23
N ALA A 175 -5.11 5.45 -17.64
CA ALA A 175 -6.56 5.45 -17.51
C ALA A 175 -7.23 4.23 -18.16
N GLY A 176 -8.40 3.84 -17.66
CA GLY A 176 -9.16 2.70 -18.18
C GLY A 176 -8.47 1.34 -17.96
N GLY A 177 -7.71 1.22 -16.87
CA GLY A 177 -7.03 -0.03 -16.48
C GLY A 177 -5.90 -0.44 -17.43
N ARG A 178 -5.30 0.49 -18.19
CA ARG A 178 -4.20 0.16 -19.12
C ARG A 178 -2.91 -0.19 -18.39
N ALA A 179 -2.57 0.57 -17.34
CA ALA A 179 -1.42 0.24 -16.50
C ALA A 179 -1.62 -1.14 -15.85
N PHE A 180 -2.79 -1.39 -15.28
CA PHE A 180 -3.16 -2.72 -14.77
C PHE A 180 -3.01 -3.84 -15.80
N ARG A 181 -3.57 -3.70 -17.02
CA ARG A 181 -3.45 -4.75 -18.05
C ARG A 181 -2.00 -5.07 -18.41
N LEU A 182 -1.15 -4.03 -18.46
CA LEU A 182 0.28 -4.21 -18.69
C LEU A 182 0.95 -4.99 -17.56
N VAL A 183 0.63 -4.65 -16.30
CA VAL A 183 1.15 -5.34 -15.11
C VAL A 183 0.65 -6.80 -15.06
N ALA A 184 -0.64 -7.03 -15.26
CA ALA A 184 -1.24 -8.36 -15.27
C ALA A 184 -0.63 -9.26 -16.36
N GLN A 185 -0.40 -8.72 -17.56
CA GLN A 185 0.27 -9.45 -18.64
C GLN A 185 1.71 -9.82 -18.26
N ALA A 186 2.41 -8.96 -17.52
CA ALA A 186 3.75 -9.26 -17.04
C ALA A 186 3.74 -10.37 -15.97
N LEU A 187 2.80 -10.30 -15.03
CA LEU A 187 2.64 -11.29 -13.96
C LEU A 187 2.22 -12.68 -14.49
N TYR A 188 1.47 -12.74 -15.59
CA TYR A 188 1.11 -14.00 -16.25
C TYR A 188 2.34 -14.84 -16.64
N ARG A 189 3.46 -14.19 -16.98
CA ARG A 189 4.72 -14.89 -17.29
C ARG A 189 5.31 -15.64 -16.10
N PHE A 190 4.89 -15.30 -14.89
CA PHE A 190 5.30 -15.92 -13.63
C PHE A 190 4.23 -16.88 -13.08
N GLY A 191 3.26 -17.28 -13.91
CA GLY A 191 2.25 -18.28 -13.56
C GLY A 191 1.11 -17.78 -12.66
N LEU A 192 1.01 -16.46 -12.45
CA LEU A 192 -0.12 -15.88 -11.72
C LEU A 192 -1.31 -15.72 -12.68
N ASP A 193 -2.42 -16.41 -12.36
CA ASP A 193 -3.66 -16.33 -13.12
C ASP A 193 -4.38 -15.01 -12.83
N TYR A 194 -4.50 -14.17 -13.87
CA TYR A 194 -5.25 -12.92 -13.88
C TYR A 194 -6.30 -12.90 -14.99
N THR A 195 -6.84 -14.07 -15.34
CA THR A 195 -8.00 -14.16 -16.24
C THR A 195 -9.16 -13.31 -15.74
N GLU A 196 -10.02 -12.83 -16.65
CA GLU A 196 -11.12 -11.93 -16.31
C GLU A 196 -12.10 -12.52 -15.28
N ASP A 197 -12.15 -13.85 -15.18
CA ASP A 197 -13.01 -14.59 -14.26
C ASP A 197 -12.35 -14.92 -12.91
N SER A 198 -11.08 -14.57 -12.73
CA SER A 198 -10.38 -14.76 -11.46
C SER A 198 -11.07 -14.00 -10.32
N GLU A 199 -11.08 -14.60 -9.12
CA GLU A 199 -11.66 -13.99 -7.92
C GLU A 199 -11.05 -12.61 -7.62
N TYR A 200 -9.77 -12.45 -7.92
CA TYR A 200 -9.06 -11.19 -7.76
C TYR A 200 -9.55 -10.09 -8.72
N VAL A 201 -9.78 -10.40 -10.01
CA VAL A 201 -10.34 -9.41 -10.95
C VAL A 201 -11.76 -9.02 -10.55
N ARG A 202 -12.55 -9.97 -10.03
CA ARG A 202 -13.89 -9.71 -9.50
C ARG A 202 -13.86 -8.79 -8.28
N TRP A 203 -13.06 -9.12 -7.26
CA TRP A 203 -12.87 -8.28 -6.08
C TRP A 203 -12.44 -6.85 -6.47
N ARG A 204 -11.49 -6.73 -7.39
CA ARG A 204 -11.00 -5.43 -7.85
C ARG A 204 -12.10 -4.61 -8.57
N ARG A 205 -12.93 -5.26 -9.39
CA ARG A 205 -14.09 -4.60 -10.03
C ARG A 205 -15.08 -4.11 -8.97
N GLU A 206 -15.40 -4.93 -7.98
CA GLU A 206 -16.30 -4.59 -6.88
C GLU A 206 -15.79 -3.40 -6.06
N VAL A 207 -14.50 -3.40 -5.70
CA VAL A 207 -13.92 -2.30 -4.91
C VAL A 207 -13.80 -1.02 -5.75
N LEU A 208 -13.48 -1.09 -7.04
CA LEU A 208 -13.48 0.09 -7.91
C LEU A 208 -14.88 0.70 -8.07
N VAL A 209 -15.93 -0.13 -8.11
CA VAL A 209 -17.32 0.35 -8.10
C VAL A 209 -17.65 1.03 -6.77
N PHE A 210 -17.27 0.40 -5.65
CA PHE A 210 -17.45 0.97 -4.31
C PHE A 210 -16.75 2.33 -4.17
N LEU A 211 -15.46 2.42 -4.51
CA LEU A 211 -14.71 3.67 -4.49
C LEU A 211 -15.26 4.70 -5.48
N GLY A 212 -15.73 4.26 -6.65
CA GLY A 212 -16.37 5.12 -7.65
C GLY A 212 -17.65 5.77 -7.11
N SER A 213 -18.41 5.06 -6.28
CA SER A 213 -19.62 5.60 -5.63
C SER A 213 -19.33 6.69 -4.60
N ALA A 214 -18.12 6.73 -4.04
CA ALA A 214 -17.67 7.77 -3.11
C ALA A 214 -17.23 9.08 -3.80
N VAL A 215 -17.00 9.04 -5.13
CA VAL A 215 -16.56 10.22 -5.91
C VAL A 215 -17.75 11.07 -6.35
N HIS A 216 -18.88 10.45 -6.65
CA HIS A 216 -20.08 11.16 -7.08
C HIS A 216 -21.02 11.32 -5.88
N THR A 217 -21.37 12.56 -5.54
CA THR A 217 -22.45 12.84 -4.59
C THR A 217 -23.71 12.14 -5.08
N SER A 218 -24.07 11.03 -4.44
CA SER A 218 -25.21 10.21 -4.81
C SER A 218 -26.19 10.13 -3.63
N PHE A 219 -27.48 10.14 -3.94
CA PHE A 219 -28.55 10.02 -2.92
C PHE A 219 -28.48 8.72 -2.12
N ILE A 220 -27.78 7.70 -2.64
CA ILE A 220 -27.51 6.42 -1.97
C ILE A 220 -26.70 6.64 -0.67
N GLY A 221 -25.91 7.72 -0.59
CA GLY A 221 -25.13 8.06 0.61
C GLY A 221 -25.87 8.94 1.63
N VAL A 222 -27.00 9.55 1.29
CA VAL A 222 -27.63 10.59 2.15
C VAL A 222 -28.21 9.97 3.44
N GLY A 223 -28.63 8.70 3.41
CA GLY A 223 -29.14 7.97 4.58
C GLY A 223 -28.09 7.31 5.48
N GLN A 224 -26.83 7.18 5.01
CA GLN A 224 -25.69 6.70 5.83
C GLN A 224 -24.84 7.85 6.38
N SER A 225 -25.23 9.09 6.08
CA SER A 225 -24.50 10.32 6.47
C SER A 225 -24.95 10.90 7.81
N GLY A 226 -25.91 10.29 8.49
CA GLY A 226 -26.34 10.67 9.83
C GLY A 226 -25.67 9.77 10.87
N ASP A 227 -24.96 10.39 11.80
CA ASP A 227 -24.35 9.81 13.02
C ASP A 227 -22.99 9.10 12.89
N GLY A 228 -21.94 9.87 13.20
CA GLY A 228 -21.17 9.55 14.41
C GLY A 228 -20.25 8.33 14.42
N CYS A 229 -19.81 7.81 13.27
CA CYS A 229 -18.68 6.87 13.29
C CYS A 229 -17.39 7.68 13.42
N GLY A 230 -16.90 7.83 14.65
CA GLY A 230 -15.67 8.55 14.96
C GLY A 230 -14.43 8.00 14.23
N PRO A 231 -13.23 8.41 14.66
CA PRO A 231 -11.97 7.91 14.11
C PRO A 231 -11.97 6.39 13.87
N LEU A 232 -11.51 5.96 12.69
CA LEU A 232 -11.50 4.56 12.26
C LEU A 232 -12.87 3.83 12.30
N GLY A 233 -13.98 4.52 12.04
CA GLY A 233 -15.28 3.86 11.81
C GLY A 233 -15.28 2.94 10.57
N PRO A 234 -16.32 2.11 10.35
CA PRO A 234 -16.35 1.08 9.30
C PRO A 234 -16.00 1.59 7.90
N ALA A 235 -16.54 2.74 7.46
CA ALA A 235 -16.22 3.30 6.15
C ALA A 235 -14.74 3.75 6.04
N ALA A 236 -14.14 4.21 7.14
CA ALA A 236 -12.72 4.53 7.18
C ALA A 236 -11.86 3.26 7.17
N GLN A 237 -12.34 2.17 7.80
CA GLN A 237 -11.70 0.87 7.75
C GLN A 237 -11.74 0.29 6.32
N GLU A 238 -12.86 0.35 5.61
CA GLU A 238 -12.93 -0.09 4.21
C GLU A 238 -11.94 0.67 3.31
N CYS A 239 -11.83 1.98 3.52
CA CYS A 239 -10.84 2.82 2.83
C CYS A 239 -9.39 2.39 3.15
N LEU A 240 -9.08 2.20 4.44
CA LEU A 240 -7.75 1.74 4.87
C LEU A 240 -7.45 0.34 4.35
N TYR A 241 -8.42 -0.56 4.39
CA TYR A 241 -8.30 -1.93 3.89
C TYR A 241 -7.92 -1.92 2.42
N PHE A 242 -8.67 -1.20 1.59
CA PHE A 242 -8.35 -1.09 0.18
C PHE A 242 -6.93 -0.55 -0.03
N ALA A 243 -6.60 0.58 0.59
CA ALA A 243 -5.29 1.19 0.43
C ALA A 243 -4.15 0.26 0.92
N THR A 244 -4.37 -0.48 2.00
CA THR A 244 -3.44 -1.49 2.53
C THR A 244 -3.19 -2.58 1.50
N VAL A 245 -4.25 -3.18 0.94
CA VAL A 245 -4.13 -4.22 -0.08
C VAL A 245 -3.37 -3.69 -1.30
N ARG A 246 -3.68 -2.47 -1.77
CA ARG A 246 -2.95 -1.85 -2.91
C ARG A 246 -1.46 -1.67 -2.62
N LEU A 247 -1.09 -1.23 -1.42
CA LEU A 247 0.32 -1.06 -1.02
C LEU A 247 1.04 -2.41 -0.87
N GLN A 248 0.37 -3.42 -0.33
CA GLN A 248 0.94 -4.77 -0.21
C GLN A 248 1.10 -5.45 -1.57
N GLU A 249 0.16 -5.26 -2.49
CA GLU A 249 0.29 -5.71 -3.87
C GLU A 249 1.48 -5.05 -4.57
N LEU A 250 1.67 -3.74 -4.40
CA LEU A 250 2.84 -3.05 -4.94
C LEU A 250 4.12 -3.76 -4.51
N CYS A 251 4.22 -4.09 -3.23
CA CYS A 251 5.36 -4.86 -2.71
C CYS A 251 5.46 -6.24 -3.36
N ALA A 252 4.41 -7.06 -3.23
CA ALA A 252 4.41 -8.44 -3.71
C ALA A 252 4.75 -8.52 -5.21
N TYR A 253 4.16 -7.65 -6.02
CA TYR A 253 4.39 -7.63 -7.46
C TYR A 253 5.74 -7.01 -7.82
N ALA A 254 6.24 -6.01 -7.08
CA ALA A 254 7.61 -5.52 -7.31
C ALA A 254 8.67 -6.58 -7.01
N LEU A 255 8.42 -7.49 -6.06
CA LEU A 255 9.33 -8.61 -5.76
C LEU A 255 9.38 -9.67 -6.87
N VAL A 256 8.31 -9.77 -7.67
CA VAL A 256 8.18 -10.73 -8.78
C VAL A 256 8.60 -10.10 -10.11
N LEU A 257 8.20 -8.86 -10.36
CA LEU A 257 8.43 -8.14 -11.61
C LEU A 257 9.75 -7.36 -11.62
N GLY A 258 10.27 -7.03 -10.45
CA GLY A 258 11.42 -6.16 -10.25
C GLY A 258 12.73 -6.91 -10.05
N ASP A 259 13.00 -7.97 -10.82
CA ASP A 259 14.29 -8.67 -10.75
C ASP A 259 15.46 -7.72 -11.01
N ASP A 260 15.32 -6.81 -11.99
CA ASP A 260 16.29 -5.75 -12.26
C ASP A 260 16.43 -4.80 -11.05
N LEU A 261 15.31 -4.42 -10.40
CA LEU A 261 15.33 -3.59 -9.18
C LEU A 261 16.07 -4.31 -8.04
N ARG A 262 15.76 -5.57 -7.78
CA ARG A 262 16.42 -6.35 -6.72
C ARG A 262 17.91 -6.50 -7.00
N ALA A 263 18.28 -6.88 -8.22
CA ALA A 263 19.68 -7.04 -8.62
C ALA A 263 20.49 -5.75 -8.46
N ASP A 264 19.91 -4.61 -8.87
CA ASP A 264 20.54 -3.31 -8.71
C ASP A 264 20.70 -2.93 -7.23
N LEU A 265 19.67 -3.18 -6.40
CA LEU A 265 19.72 -2.93 -4.95
C LEU A 265 20.74 -3.81 -4.22
N GLU A 266 20.89 -5.07 -4.62
CA GLU A 266 21.88 -5.99 -4.07
C GLU A 266 23.31 -5.60 -4.49
N ALA A 267 23.47 -5.02 -5.69
CA ALA A 267 24.75 -4.50 -6.18
C ALA A 267 25.14 -3.16 -5.57
N LEU A 268 24.22 -2.48 -4.86
CA LEU A 268 24.50 -1.21 -4.21
C LEU A 268 25.58 -1.40 -3.13
N ALA A 269 26.73 -0.74 -3.29
CA ALA A 269 27.78 -0.74 -2.28
C ALA A 269 27.20 -0.28 -0.93
N ALA A 270 27.40 -1.11 0.11
CA ALA A 270 26.86 -0.99 1.46
C ALA A 270 26.19 0.38 1.77
N PRO A 271 24.87 0.52 1.51
CA PRO A 271 24.16 1.76 1.77
C PRO A 271 24.36 2.17 3.23
N GLN A 272 24.59 3.46 3.46
CA GLN A 272 24.86 4.01 4.79
C GLN A 272 23.60 4.64 5.40
N GLY A 273 23.54 4.66 6.73
CA GLY A 273 22.47 5.34 7.48
C GLY A 273 21.06 4.76 7.23
N PRO A 274 20.00 5.59 7.31
CA PRO A 274 18.61 5.17 7.12
C PRO A 274 18.32 4.41 5.82
N ALA A 275 19.07 4.70 4.75
CA ALA A 275 18.94 4.01 3.48
C ALA A 275 19.26 2.51 3.57
N ALA A 276 20.14 2.10 4.48
CA ALA A 276 20.50 0.71 4.69
C ALA A 276 19.29 -0.14 5.07
N THR A 277 18.51 0.32 6.06
CA THR A 277 17.30 -0.37 6.53
C THR A 277 16.25 -0.48 5.42
N HIS A 278 16.05 0.60 4.65
CA HIS A 278 15.07 0.63 3.56
C HIS A 278 15.48 -0.25 2.37
N VAL A 279 16.74 -0.22 1.95
CA VAL A 279 17.25 -1.12 0.90
C VAL A 279 17.13 -2.58 1.36
N ALA A 280 17.52 -2.87 2.61
CA ALA A 280 17.39 -4.22 3.15
C ALA A 280 15.92 -4.69 3.21
N LEU A 281 14.96 -3.80 3.49
CA LEU A 281 13.53 -4.10 3.46
C LEU A 281 13.06 -4.46 2.04
N LEU A 282 13.50 -3.73 1.01
CA LEU A 282 13.14 -4.05 -0.38
C LEU A 282 13.69 -5.41 -0.84
N VAL A 283 14.93 -5.73 -0.45
CA VAL A 283 15.60 -6.97 -0.86
C VAL A 283 15.05 -8.18 -0.11
N ARG A 284 14.85 -8.07 1.21
CA ARG A 284 14.56 -9.22 2.09
C ARG A 284 13.12 -9.27 2.61
N GLY A 285 12.40 -8.15 2.59
CA GLY A 285 11.10 -7.98 3.25
C GLY A 285 9.92 -8.70 2.62
N GLY A 286 10.11 -9.45 1.52
CA GLY A 286 9.00 -10.11 0.83
C GLY A 286 8.21 -11.09 1.68
N GLY A 287 8.88 -11.85 2.54
CA GLY A 287 8.23 -12.77 3.47
C GLY A 287 7.31 -12.05 4.47
N VAL A 288 7.70 -10.85 4.93
CA VAL A 288 6.89 -10.03 5.84
C VAL A 288 5.58 -9.65 5.20
N VAL A 289 5.61 -9.19 3.94
CA VAL A 289 4.40 -8.71 3.27
C VAL A 289 3.45 -9.85 2.90
N ILE A 290 3.96 -10.98 2.41
CA ILE A 290 3.13 -12.16 2.10
C ILE A 290 2.40 -12.64 3.37
N ASP A 291 3.10 -12.66 4.51
CA ASP A 291 2.53 -13.04 5.79
C ASP A 291 1.44 -12.08 6.26
N GLN A 292 1.66 -10.77 6.11
CA GLN A 292 0.68 -9.73 6.43
C GLN A 292 -0.55 -9.77 5.51
N MET A 293 -0.38 -10.09 4.23
CA MET A 293 -1.50 -10.28 3.30
C MET A 293 -2.38 -11.46 3.73
N ARG A 294 -1.76 -12.58 4.13
CA ARG A 294 -2.50 -13.74 4.66
C ARG A 294 -3.32 -13.37 5.89
N TRP A 295 -2.73 -12.59 6.81
CA TRP A 295 -3.44 -12.10 7.99
C TRP A 295 -4.72 -11.32 7.62
N LEU A 296 -4.64 -10.41 6.66
CA LEU A 296 -5.81 -9.65 6.19
C LEU A 296 -6.90 -10.55 5.60
N THR A 297 -6.52 -11.53 4.78
CA THR A 297 -7.48 -12.44 4.13
C THR A 297 -8.12 -13.42 5.12
N GLU A 298 -7.34 -13.94 6.06
CA GLU A 298 -7.82 -14.84 7.12
C GLU A 298 -8.78 -14.11 8.08
N ALA A 299 -8.45 -12.86 8.47
CA ALA A 299 -9.30 -12.04 9.31
C ALA A 299 -10.65 -11.73 8.64
N GLN A 300 -10.65 -11.38 7.35
CA GLN A 300 -11.91 -11.19 6.59
C GLN A 300 -12.77 -12.45 6.51
N SER A 301 -12.13 -13.62 6.43
CA SER A 301 -12.84 -14.90 6.35
C SER A 301 -13.46 -15.32 7.69
N ALA A 302 -12.87 -14.88 8.80
CA ALA A 302 -13.38 -15.12 10.15
C ALA A 302 -14.59 -14.23 10.50
N ASP A 303 -14.62 -13.00 9.98
CA ASP A 303 -15.71 -12.02 10.20
C ASP A 303 -16.82 -12.05 9.13
N ALA A 304 -16.76 -12.94 8.14
CA ALA A 304 -17.81 -13.05 7.13
C ALA A 304 -19.16 -13.40 7.80
N PRO A 305 -20.17 -12.50 7.76
CA PRO A 305 -21.48 -12.83 8.30
C PRO A 305 -22.10 -13.99 7.49
N LYS A 306 -22.78 -14.90 8.20
CA LYS A 306 -23.58 -16.02 7.65
C LYS A 306 -24.74 -15.60 6.71
N HIS A 307 -24.72 -14.40 6.12
CA HIS A 307 -25.78 -13.87 5.28
C HIS A 307 -25.65 -14.20 3.78
N ALA A 308 -24.61 -14.93 3.35
CA ALA A 308 -24.47 -15.38 1.95
C ALA A 308 -24.87 -16.85 1.71
N ARG A 309 -25.51 -17.55 2.66
CA ARG A 309 -26.04 -18.92 2.46
C ARG A 309 -27.56 -19.00 2.29
N GLY A 310 -28.26 -17.86 2.14
CA GLY A 310 -29.74 -17.82 2.21
C GLY A 310 -30.49 -17.28 0.99
N ARG A 311 -29.88 -17.15 -0.19
CA ARG A 311 -30.60 -16.68 -1.41
C ARG A 311 -30.35 -17.52 -2.68
N ALA A 312 -30.08 -18.82 -2.50
CA ALA A 312 -30.12 -19.81 -3.58
C ALA A 312 -31.04 -20.99 -3.24
N ALA A 313 -32.09 -20.73 -2.44
CA ALA A 313 -33.22 -21.62 -2.31
C ALA A 313 -34.48 -20.76 -2.18
N VAL A 314 -35.45 -21.04 -3.04
CA VAL A 314 -36.82 -20.52 -3.15
C VAL A 314 -37.05 -19.67 -4.41
N ASN A 315 -37.62 -20.41 -5.38
CA ASN A 315 -38.35 -20.05 -6.61
C ASN A 315 -37.61 -19.36 -7.75
#